data_AF-A0A377A3F7-F1
#
_entry.id   AF-A0A377A3F7-F1
#
_cell.length_a   1.000
_cell.length_b   1.000
_cell.length_c   1.000
_cell.angle_alpha   90.00
_cell.angle_beta   90.00
_cell.angle_gamma   90.00
#
_symmetry.space_group_name_H-M   'P 1'
#
loop_
_entity.id
_entity.type
_entity.pdbx_description
1 polymer ?
#
loop_
_entity_poly.entity_id
_entity_poly.type
_entity_poly.pdbx_seq_one_letter_code
_entity_poly.pdbx_strand_id
1 'polypeptide(L)' 'MNSLIAQYPLVKDLVALKETTWFNPGTTSLAEGLPYVGLTEQDVQDAHARLSRFAPLSGKSIS' A
#
# COMPACT_ATOMS: atom_id res chain seq x y z
N MET A 1 21.29 14.52 -8.19
CA MET A 1 19.95 15.16 -8.13
C MET A 1 19.42 15.51 -9.52
N ASN A 2 20.16 16.29 -10.33
CA ASN A 2 19.64 16.80 -11.63
C ASN A 2 19.25 15.72 -12.65
N SER A 3 19.99 14.59 -12.70
CA SER A 3 19.64 13.48 -13.59
C SER A 3 18.28 12.83 -13.24
N LEU A 4 17.95 12.73 -11.95
CA LEU A 4 16.67 12.18 -11.49
C LEU A 4 15.50 13.12 -11.82
N ILE A 5 15.69 14.43 -11.66
CA ILE A 5 14.69 15.44 -12.03
C ILE A 5 14.46 15.48 -13.55
N ALA A 6 15.52 15.32 -14.35
CA ALA A 6 15.40 15.27 -15.80
C ALA A 6 14.62 14.02 -16.27
N GLN A 7 14.85 12.87 -15.64
CA GLN A 7 14.15 11.63 -15.96
C GLN A 7 12.72 11.58 -15.41
N TYR A 8 12.50 12.16 -14.23
CA TYR A 8 11.22 12.18 -13.52
C TYR A 8 10.88 13.62 -13.09
N PRO A 9 10.27 14.43 -13.97
CA PRO A 9 10.01 15.85 -13.70
C PRO A 9 9.19 16.11 -12.43
N LEU A 10 8.34 15.15 -12.02
CA LEU A 10 7.57 15.21 -10.79
C LEU A 10 8.44 15.40 -9.53
N VAL A 11 9.69 14.89 -9.56
CA VAL A 11 10.64 15.05 -8.45
C VAL A 11 10.94 16.53 -8.20
N LYS A 12 10.88 17.40 -9.21
CA LYS A 12 11.02 18.85 -9.03
C LYS A 12 9.92 19.42 -8.13
N ASP A 13 8.68 18.98 -8.32
CA ASP A 13 7.53 19.43 -7.53
C ASP A 13 7.64 18.94 -6.08
N LEU A 14 8.13 17.72 -5.87
CA LEU A 14 8.42 17.19 -4.53
C LEU A 14 9.52 17.99 -3.82
N VAL A 15 10.61 18.34 -4.52
CA VAL A 15 11.69 19.18 -3.97
C VAL A 15 11.19 20.57 -3.59
N ALA A 16 10.23 21.10 -4.35
CA ALA A 16 9.62 22.40 -4.08
C ALA A 16 8.54 22.36 -2.97
N LEU A 17 8.30 21.20 -2.35
CA LEU A 17 7.23 20.96 -1.37
C LEU A 17 5.85 21.40 -1.89
N LYS A 18 5.66 21.32 -3.20
CA LYS A 18 4.40 21.63 -3.86
C LYS A 18 3.44 20.47 -3.63
N GLU A 19 2.20 20.77 -3.27
CA GLU A 19 1.13 19.76 -3.25
C GLU A 19 1.07 19.05 -4.61
N THR A 20 1.19 17.73 -4.59
CA THR A 20 1.44 16.92 -5.78
C THR A 20 0.58 15.67 -5.77
N THR A 21 -0.13 15.43 -6.86
CA THR A 21 -0.90 14.21 -7.09
C THR A 21 -0.28 13.45 -8.26
N TRP A 22 -0.08 12.14 -8.09
CA TRP A 22 0.39 11.26 -9.15
C TRP A 22 -0.53 10.06 -9.29
N PHE A 23 -1.04 9.86 -10.50
CA PHE A 23 -1.81 8.68 -10.87
C PHE A 23 -0.87 7.69 -11.55
N ASN A 24 -0.79 6.46 -11.01
CA ASN A 24 0.03 5.42 -11.58
C ASN A 24 -0.51 5.04 -12.98
N PRO A 25 0.23 5.28 -14.09
CA PRO A 25 -0.22 4.89 -15.41
C PRO A 25 -0.11 3.38 -15.65
N GLY A 26 0.63 2.65 -14.81
CA GLY A 26 0.88 1.21 -14.92
C GLY A 26 0.00 0.37 -14.01
N THR A 27 -1.27 0.73 -13.81
CA THR A 27 -2.21 -0.16 -13.12
C THR A 27 -2.46 -1.41 -13.96
N THR A 28 -2.50 -2.58 -13.32
CA THR A 28 -2.74 -3.87 -13.97
C THR A 28 -4.10 -4.45 -13.56
N SER A 29 -4.56 -5.47 -14.28
CA SER A 29 -5.66 -6.30 -13.79
C SER A 29 -5.25 -7.09 -12.52
N LEU A 30 -6.23 -7.64 -11.82
CA LEU A 30 -5.98 -8.50 -10.66
C LEU A 30 -5.12 -9.71 -11.03
N ALA A 31 -5.46 -10.41 -12.13
CA ALA A 31 -4.76 -11.62 -12.54
C ALA A 31 -3.27 -11.35 -12.87
N GLU A 32 -2.98 -10.19 -13.48
CA GLU A 32 -1.61 -9.79 -13.80
C GLU A 32 -0.86 -9.27 -12.57
N GLY A 33 -1.54 -8.54 -11.66
CA GLY A 33 -0.90 -7.90 -10.52
C GLY A 33 -0.68 -8.84 -9.33
N LEU A 34 -1.59 -9.78 -9.08
CA LEU A 34 -1.59 -10.64 -7.89
C LEU A 34 -0.31 -11.46 -7.72
N PRO A 35 0.32 -12.02 -8.77
CA PRO A 35 1.58 -12.75 -8.62
C PRO A 35 2.72 -11.93 -8.01
N TYR A 36 2.70 -10.60 -8.14
CA TYR A 36 3.74 -9.72 -7.60
C TYR A 36 3.52 -9.30 -6.14
N VAL A 37 2.33 -9.59 -5.58
CA VAL A 37 1.99 -9.24 -4.18
C VAL A 37 2.69 -10.16 -3.19
N GLY A 38 2.95 -11.42 -3.56
CA GLY A 38 3.58 -12.42 -2.70
C GLY A 38 2.68 -12.92 -1.55
N LEU A 39 1.41 -12.55 -1.56
CA LEU A 39 0.37 -12.98 -0.63
C LEU A 39 -0.87 -13.42 -1.41
N THR A 40 -1.70 -14.20 -0.74
CA THR A 40 -2.94 -14.76 -1.27
C THR A 40 -4.15 -14.26 -0.50
N GLU A 41 -5.34 -14.54 -1.02
CA GLU A 41 -6.59 -14.31 -0.28
C GLU A 41 -6.64 -15.11 1.03
N GLN A 42 -6.01 -16.29 1.09
CA GLN A 42 -5.97 -17.09 2.32
C GLN A 42 -5.25 -16.35 3.45
N ASP A 43 -4.18 -15.62 3.16
CA ASP A 43 -3.46 -14.82 4.15
C ASP A 43 -4.36 -13.72 4.74
N VAL A 44 -5.24 -13.14 3.91
CA VAL A 44 -6.25 -12.17 4.35
C VAL A 44 -7.28 -12.83 5.27
N GLN A 45 -7.78 -14.01 4.90
CA GLN A 45 -8.73 -14.75 5.72
C GLN A 45 -8.13 -15.19 7.06
N ASP A 46 -6.87 -15.63 7.07
CA ASP A 46 -6.16 -16.01 8.28
C ASP A 46 -5.92 -14.82 9.21
N ALA A 47 -5.63 -13.64 8.65
CA ALA A 47 -5.54 -12.39 9.41
C ALA A 47 -6.91 -12.01 10.00
N HIS A 48 -7.98 -12.12 9.23
CA HIS A 48 -9.35 -11.88 9.71
C HIS A 48 -9.73 -12.85 10.85
N ALA A 49 -9.49 -14.16 10.68
CA ALA A 49 -9.73 -15.16 11.70
C ALA A 49 -8.90 -14.89 12.97
N ARG A 50 -7.66 -14.42 12.81
CA ARG A 50 -6.83 -13.98 13.95
C ARG A 50 -7.49 -12.85 14.71
N LEU A 51 -7.92 -11.78 14.04
CA LEU A 51 -8.60 -10.66 14.69
C LEU A 51 -9.86 -11.13 15.44
N SER A 52 -10.67 -12.00 14.83
CA SER A 52 -11.88 -12.55 15.45
C SER A 52 -11.58 -13.35 16.73
N ARG A 53 -10.49 -14.13 16.76
CA ARG A 53 -10.07 -14.84 17.98
C ARG A 53 -9.62 -13.91 19.10
N PHE A 54 -9.05 -12.76 18.75
CA PHE A 54 -8.54 -11.78 19.73
C PHE A 54 -9.60 -10.77 20.19
N ALA A 55 -10.75 -10.67 19.52
CA ALA A 55 -11.83 -9.76 19.89
C ALA A 55 -12.26 -9.84 21.39
N PRO A 56 -12.36 -11.03 22.02
CA PRO A 56 -12.67 -11.11 23.46
C PRO A 56 -11.57 -10.56 24.38
N LEU A 57 -10.31 -10.55 23.93
CA LEU A 57 -9.18 -10.03 24.69
C LEU A 57 -9.09 -8.50 24.56
N SER A 58 -9.43 -7.94 23.40
CA SER A 58 -9.47 -6.50 23.16
C SER A 58 -10.48 -5.78 24.07
N GLY A 59 -11.64 -6.37 24.34
CA GLY A 59 -12.62 -5.80 25.27
C GLY A 59 -12.21 -5.84 26.74
N LYS A 60 -11.27 -6.71 27.12
CA LYS A 60 -10.75 -6.81 28.49
C LYS A 60 -9.60 -5.85 28.79
N SER A 61 -8.93 -5.33 27.76
CA SER A 61 -7.73 -4.50 27.91
C SER A 61 -8.00 -2.98 27.89
N ILE A 62 -9.27 -2.58 27.70
CA ILE A 62 -9.76 -1.17 27.71
C ILE A 62 -10.80 -0.93 28.82
N SER A 63 -10.84 -1.79 29.85
CA SER A 63 -11.58 -1.52 31.10
C SER A 63 -10.64 -1.19 32.23
#